data_AF-A0A141RLE4-F1
#
_entry.id   AF-A0A141RLE4-F1
#
_cell.length_a   1.000
_cell.length_b   1.000
_cell.length_c   1.000
_cell.angle_alpha   90.00
_cell.angle_beta   90.00
_cell.angle_gamma   90.00
#
_symmetry.space_group_name_H-M   'P 1'
#
loop_
_entity.id
_entity.type
_entity.pdbx_description
1 polymer ?
#
loop_
_entity_poly.entity_id
_entity_poly.type
_entity_poly.pdbx_seq_one_letter_code
_entity_poly.pdbx_strand_id
1 'polypeptide(L)'
;MSKMRFFALQELSNRKPLEVTTPSNKLSDYYASHVFDRKKMQEYLPKEAYKAVVDATEKGTPISREMADLIANGMKSWAKSLNVTHYTHWFQPLTDGTAEKHDGFIEFGEDGEVIERFSGKLLIQQEPDASSFPNGGIRNTFEARGYTAWDVSSPAFVVDTTLCIPTIFISYTGEALDYKTPLLKALAAVDKAATEVCQLFDKNITRVFTNLGWEQEYFLVDTSLYNARPDLRLTGRTLMGHSSAKDQQLEDHYFGSIPPRVTAFMKELEIECHKLGIPVKTRHNEVAPNQFELAPIFENCNLANDHNQLVMDLMKRIARKHHFAVLFHEKPYNGVNGSGK
;
A
#
# COMPACT_ATOMS: atom_id res chain seq x y z
N MET A 1 -29.55 20.39 -7.40
CA MET A 1 -29.15 19.25 -6.54
C MET A 1 -30.30 18.31 -6.17
N SER A 2 -31.52 18.77 -5.86
CA SER A 2 -32.62 17.87 -5.42
C SER A 2 -32.95 16.72 -6.40
N LYS A 3 -32.92 16.98 -7.72
CA LYS A 3 -33.19 15.96 -8.76
C LYS A 3 -32.07 14.90 -8.89
N MET A 4 -30.82 15.26 -8.59
CA MET A 4 -29.66 14.35 -8.74
C MET A 4 -29.68 13.22 -7.72
N ARG A 5 -30.20 13.49 -6.51
CA ARG A 5 -30.38 12.45 -5.47
C ARG A 5 -31.32 11.34 -5.94
N PHE A 6 -32.45 11.68 -6.54
CA PHE A 6 -33.41 10.68 -7.02
C PHE A 6 -32.86 9.87 -8.19
N PHE A 7 -32.07 10.51 -9.07
CA PHE A 7 -31.34 9.79 -10.10
C PHE A 7 -30.35 8.78 -9.51
N ALA A 8 -29.59 9.16 -8.47
CA ALA A 8 -28.69 8.24 -7.79
C ALA A 8 -29.42 7.05 -7.14
N LEU A 9 -30.64 7.25 -6.61
CA LEU A 9 -31.50 6.18 -6.06
C LEU A 9 -32.04 5.24 -7.16
N GLN A 10 -32.35 5.76 -8.34
CA GLN A 10 -32.74 4.91 -9.47
C GLN A 10 -31.56 4.09 -9.97
N GLU A 11 -30.39 4.73 -10.08
CA GLU A 11 -29.15 4.08 -10.52
C GLU A 11 -28.75 2.94 -9.58
N LEU A 12 -28.77 3.16 -8.26
CA LEU A 12 -28.39 2.10 -7.30
C LEU A 12 -29.34 0.90 -7.34
N SER A 13 -30.63 1.11 -7.66
CA SER A 13 -31.64 0.03 -7.69
C SER A 13 -31.37 -0.99 -8.79
N ASN A 14 -30.61 -0.61 -9.82
CA ASN A 14 -30.29 -1.46 -10.96
C ASN A 14 -28.91 -2.14 -10.83
N ARG A 15 -28.16 -1.88 -9.76
CA ARG A 15 -26.79 -2.39 -9.61
C ARG A 15 -26.77 -3.85 -9.20
N LYS A 16 -26.14 -4.67 -10.02
CA LYS A 16 -25.83 -6.06 -9.71
C LYS A 16 -24.40 -6.18 -9.16
N PRO A 17 -24.14 -7.12 -8.23
CA PRO A 17 -22.78 -7.47 -7.84
C PRO A 17 -21.96 -7.88 -9.06
N LEU A 18 -20.68 -7.50 -9.08
CA LEU A 18 -19.76 -8.00 -10.10
C LEU A 18 -19.41 -9.46 -9.82
N GLU A 19 -19.28 -10.24 -10.90
CA GLU A 19 -18.74 -11.59 -10.81
C GLU A 19 -17.24 -11.55 -10.54
N VAL A 20 -16.79 -12.25 -9.49
CA VAL A 20 -15.38 -12.30 -9.09
C VAL A 20 -14.89 -13.74 -9.09
N THR A 21 -13.96 -14.02 -9.99
CA THR A 21 -13.33 -15.33 -10.18
C THR A 21 -12.02 -15.43 -9.40
N THR A 22 -11.89 -16.48 -8.60
CA THR A 22 -10.64 -16.81 -7.91
C THR A 22 -9.62 -17.39 -8.89
N PRO A 23 -8.34 -16.98 -8.85
CA PRO A 23 -7.31 -17.47 -9.80
C PRO A 23 -7.10 -18.99 -9.74
N SER A 24 -7.13 -19.56 -8.54
CA SER A 24 -7.06 -21.00 -8.27
C SER A 24 -7.90 -21.30 -7.03
N ASN A 25 -8.29 -22.56 -6.86
CA ASN A 25 -8.90 -23.04 -5.62
C ASN A 25 -7.90 -23.09 -4.44
N LYS A 26 -6.60 -23.08 -4.73
CA LYS A 26 -5.55 -23.16 -3.73
C LYS A 26 -4.83 -21.83 -3.58
N LEU A 27 -4.88 -21.25 -2.37
CA LEU A 27 -4.27 -19.95 -2.06
C LEU A 27 -2.77 -19.93 -2.39
N SER A 28 -2.04 -21.02 -2.11
CA SER A 28 -0.59 -21.11 -2.37
C SER A 28 -0.19 -20.91 -3.83
N ASP A 29 -1.12 -21.06 -4.77
CA ASP A 29 -0.83 -20.96 -6.19
C ASP A 29 -0.70 -19.50 -6.64
N TYR A 30 -1.36 -18.57 -5.95
CA TYR A 30 -1.37 -17.14 -6.32
C TYR A 30 -0.95 -16.19 -5.20
N TYR A 31 -0.80 -16.67 -3.97
CA TYR A 31 -0.28 -15.86 -2.86
C TYR A 31 1.12 -15.34 -3.18
N ALA A 32 1.35 -14.05 -2.96
CA ALA A 32 2.57 -13.32 -3.30
C ALA A 32 3.00 -13.47 -4.78
N SER A 33 2.09 -13.80 -5.69
CA SER A 33 2.40 -13.94 -7.12
C SER A 33 2.94 -12.65 -7.74
N HIS A 34 2.52 -11.49 -7.24
CA HIS A 34 2.90 -10.16 -7.74
C HIS A 34 3.97 -9.50 -6.85
N VAL A 35 4.73 -10.28 -6.08
CA VAL A 35 5.78 -9.77 -5.18
C VAL A 35 7.11 -10.43 -5.52
N PHE A 36 8.17 -9.64 -5.64
CA PHE A 36 9.55 -10.10 -5.82
C PHE A 36 10.15 -10.54 -4.48
N ASP A 37 9.61 -11.64 -3.95
CA ASP A 37 10.01 -12.24 -2.67
C ASP A 37 11.32 -13.04 -2.77
N ARG A 38 11.81 -13.57 -1.64
CA ARG A 38 13.06 -14.37 -1.59
C ARG A 38 13.06 -15.56 -2.54
N LYS A 39 11.90 -16.22 -2.73
CA LYS A 39 11.78 -17.35 -3.65
C LYS A 39 12.06 -16.91 -5.08
N LYS A 40 11.41 -15.83 -5.52
CA LYS A 40 11.62 -15.28 -6.87
C LYS A 40 13.00 -14.64 -7.02
N MET A 41 13.50 -13.99 -5.98
CA MET A 41 14.88 -13.50 -5.98
C MET A 41 15.89 -14.64 -6.18
N GLN A 42 15.70 -15.79 -5.54
CA GLN A 42 16.59 -16.95 -5.73
C GLN A 42 16.49 -17.54 -7.15
N GLU A 43 15.32 -17.46 -7.80
CA GLU A 43 15.10 -17.94 -9.17
C GLU A 43 15.68 -16.99 -10.23
N TYR A 44 15.53 -15.67 -10.03
CA TYR A 44 15.83 -14.65 -11.04
C TYR A 44 17.16 -13.91 -10.82
N LEU A 45 17.73 -13.93 -9.61
CA LEU A 45 19.01 -13.27 -9.32
C LEU A 45 20.19 -14.25 -9.40
N PRO A 46 21.36 -13.79 -9.86
CA PRO A 46 22.61 -14.50 -9.65
C PRO A 46 22.85 -14.79 -8.15
N LYS A 47 23.54 -15.90 -7.86
CA LYS A 47 23.82 -16.36 -6.48
C LYS A 47 24.43 -15.27 -5.59
N GLU A 48 25.32 -14.45 -6.15
CA GLU A 48 26.01 -13.37 -5.44
C GLU A 48 25.06 -12.20 -5.15
N ALA A 49 24.26 -11.79 -6.13
CA ALA A 49 23.26 -10.73 -5.97
C ALA A 49 22.17 -11.12 -4.97
N TYR A 50 21.69 -12.37 -5.00
CA TYR A 50 20.74 -12.89 -4.01
C TYR A 50 21.31 -12.80 -2.59
N LYS A 51 22.56 -13.26 -2.40
CA LYS A 51 23.24 -13.17 -1.10
C LYS A 51 23.40 -11.73 -0.64
N ALA A 52 23.74 -10.81 -1.54
CA ALA A 52 23.87 -9.39 -1.21
C ALA A 52 22.55 -8.79 -0.70
N VAL A 53 21.40 -9.14 -1.30
CA VAL A 53 20.08 -8.69 -0.81
C VAL A 53 19.77 -9.28 0.55
N VAL A 54 20.06 -10.57 0.77
CA VAL A 54 19.85 -11.23 2.06
C VAL A 54 20.72 -10.59 3.15
N ASP A 55 22.01 -10.38 2.88
CA ASP A 55 22.92 -9.72 3.81
C ASP A 55 22.50 -8.28 4.10
N ALA A 56 22.05 -7.53 3.08
CA ALA A 56 21.53 -6.18 3.26
C ALA A 56 20.28 -6.16 4.16
N THR A 57 19.36 -7.11 3.97
CA THR A 57 18.12 -7.22 4.75
C THR A 57 18.39 -7.65 6.19
N GLU A 58 19.27 -8.63 6.40
CA GLU A 58 19.48 -9.26 7.71
C GLU A 58 20.54 -8.55 8.56
N LYS A 59 21.57 -7.99 7.92
CA LYS A 59 22.72 -7.37 8.60
C LYS A 59 22.82 -5.86 8.39
N GLY A 60 22.01 -5.28 7.50
CA GLY A 60 22.07 -3.85 7.17
C GLY A 60 23.31 -3.46 6.37
N THR A 61 23.93 -4.40 5.66
CA THR A 61 25.10 -4.10 4.81
C THR A 61 24.68 -3.32 3.56
N PRO A 62 25.48 -2.32 3.12
CA PRO A 62 25.16 -1.58 1.90
C PRO A 62 25.27 -2.48 0.66
N ILE A 63 24.40 -2.23 -0.32
CA ILE A 63 24.46 -2.90 -1.63
C ILE A 63 25.43 -2.14 -2.52
N SER A 64 26.43 -2.83 -3.09
CA SER A 64 27.37 -2.22 -4.03
C SER A 64 26.67 -1.88 -5.35
N ARG A 65 27.20 -0.90 -6.09
CA ARG A 65 26.63 -0.49 -7.38
C ARG A 65 26.55 -1.65 -8.38
N GLU A 66 27.59 -2.47 -8.43
CA GLU A 66 27.65 -3.67 -9.28
C GLU A 66 26.53 -4.66 -8.91
N MET A 67 26.33 -4.93 -7.62
CA MET A 67 25.25 -5.80 -7.17
C MET A 67 23.88 -5.19 -7.47
N ALA A 68 23.72 -3.87 -7.35
CA ALA A 68 22.47 -3.20 -7.68
C ALA A 68 22.10 -3.35 -9.16
N ASP A 69 23.05 -3.28 -10.09
CA ASP A 69 22.77 -3.50 -11.52
C ASP A 69 22.35 -4.95 -11.80
N LEU A 70 22.97 -5.93 -11.12
CA LEU A 70 22.55 -7.34 -11.20
C LEU A 70 21.13 -7.55 -10.63
N ILE A 71 20.82 -6.90 -9.51
CA ILE A 71 19.49 -6.97 -8.88
C ILE A 71 18.45 -6.33 -9.79
N ALA A 72 18.71 -5.14 -10.32
CA ALA A 72 17.79 -4.44 -11.22
C ALA A 72 17.52 -5.27 -12.48
N ASN A 73 18.54 -5.88 -13.08
CA ASN A 73 18.35 -6.72 -14.25
C ASN A 73 17.43 -7.93 -13.97
N GLY A 74 17.69 -8.66 -12.87
CA GLY A 74 16.85 -9.79 -12.49
C GLY A 74 15.44 -9.39 -12.04
N MET A 75 15.30 -8.27 -11.33
CA MET A 75 14.00 -7.70 -10.96
C MET A 75 13.17 -7.31 -12.19
N LYS A 76 13.79 -6.69 -13.20
CA LYS A 76 13.14 -6.39 -14.49
C LYS A 76 12.74 -7.67 -15.21
N SER A 77 13.63 -8.68 -15.27
CA SER A 77 13.33 -9.97 -15.90
C SER A 77 12.10 -10.63 -15.29
N TRP A 78 12.01 -10.64 -13.96
CA TRP A 78 10.82 -11.08 -13.25
C TRP A 78 9.59 -10.22 -13.59
N ALA A 79 9.69 -8.90 -13.52
CA ALA A 79 8.56 -8.00 -13.81
C ALA A 79 8.03 -8.17 -15.25
N LYS A 80 8.92 -8.42 -16.23
CA LYS A 80 8.53 -8.71 -17.61
C LYS A 80 7.72 -10.00 -17.76
N SER A 81 7.92 -11.00 -16.89
CA SER A 81 7.06 -12.19 -16.86
C SER A 81 5.60 -11.87 -16.49
N LEU A 82 5.35 -10.72 -15.88
CA LEU A 82 4.03 -10.18 -15.52
C LEU A 82 3.55 -9.09 -16.50
N ASN A 83 4.21 -8.94 -17.66
CA ASN A 83 3.89 -7.92 -18.67
C ASN A 83 4.00 -6.46 -18.16
N VAL A 84 4.86 -6.22 -17.17
CA VAL A 84 5.15 -4.88 -16.68
C VAL A 84 5.83 -4.05 -17.77
N THR A 85 5.41 -2.79 -17.88
CA THR A 85 5.94 -1.82 -18.86
C THR A 85 6.59 -0.62 -18.20
N HIS A 86 6.22 -0.32 -16.96
CA HIS A 86 6.70 0.83 -16.19
C HIS A 86 7.30 0.38 -14.86
N TYR A 87 8.14 1.22 -14.28
CA TYR A 87 8.54 1.13 -12.89
C TYR A 87 8.22 2.45 -12.18
N THR A 88 8.11 2.38 -10.85
CA THR A 88 7.92 3.54 -9.98
C THR A 88 8.60 3.30 -8.65
N HIS A 89 9.08 4.38 -8.08
CA HIS A 89 9.48 4.44 -6.68
C HIS A 89 8.23 4.75 -5.88
N TRP A 90 7.82 3.79 -5.07
CA TRP A 90 6.63 3.88 -4.22
C TRP A 90 7.08 4.34 -2.84
N PHE A 91 6.57 5.48 -2.37
CA PHE A 91 6.92 6.04 -1.07
C PHE A 91 5.74 6.78 -0.44
N GLN A 92 5.87 7.09 0.85
CA GLN A 92 4.84 7.74 1.66
C GLN A 92 5.33 9.13 2.10
N PRO A 93 5.17 10.17 1.27
CA PRO A 93 5.55 11.54 1.66
C PRO A 93 4.67 12.08 2.79
N LEU A 94 5.01 13.25 3.32
CA LEU A 94 4.26 13.95 4.38
C LEU A 94 2.91 14.55 3.89
N THR A 95 2.11 13.74 3.20
CA THR A 95 0.78 14.07 2.63
C THR A 95 -0.29 13.05 3.03
N ASP A 96 -0.04 12.21 4.04
CA ASP A 96 -0.94 11.14 4.51
C ASP A 96 -1.38 10.13 3.43
N GLY A 97 -0.56 9.94 2.41
CA GLY A 97 -0.82 9.03 1.30
C GLY A 97 0.46 8.54 0.64
N THR A 98 0.29 7.72 -0.40
CA THR A 98 1.39 7.17 -1.21
C THR A 98 1.61 8.05 -2.44
N ALA A 99 2.83 8.03 -2.95
CA ALA A 99 3.21 8.71 -4.18
C ALA A 99 3.87 7.72 -5.15
N GLU A 100 3.58 7.92 -6.44
CA GLU A 100 4.06 7.12 -7.54
C GLU A 100 4.39 8.04 -8.72
N LYS A 101 5.49 7.76 -9.43
CA LYS A 101 5.81 8.34 -10.74
C LYS A 101 6.19 7.19 -11.66
N HIS A 102 5.44 7.03 -12.74
CA HIS A 102 5.61 5.90 -13.65
C HIS A 102 6.60 6.28 -14.76
N ASP A 103 7.77 5.66 -14.73
CA ASP A 103 8.79 5.77 -15.78
C ASP A 103 8.82 4.46 -16.59
N GLY A 104 8.87 4.55 -17.91
CA GLY A 104 9.00 3.37 -18.77
C GLY A 104 10.43 2.81 -18.75
N PHE A 105 10.60 1.53 -19.07
CA PHE A 105 11.95 0.94 -19.22
C PHE A 105 12.69 1.40 -20.48
N ILE A 106 12.08 2.23 -21.31
CA ILE A 106 12.61 2.68 -22.59
C ILE A 106 13.91 3.48 -22.42
N GLU A 107 14.98 3.01 -23.04
CA GLU A 107 16.26 3.72 -23.18
C GLU A 107 16.79 3.55 -24.61
N PHE A 108 17.60 4.50 -25.08
CA PHE A 108 18.34 4.34 -26.34
C PHE A 108 19.63 3.54 -26.11
N GLY A 109 19.82 2.51 -26.92
CA GLY A 109 21.06 1.75 -27.01
C GLY A 109 22.20 2.57 -27.61
N GLU A 110 23.42 2.01 -27.58
CA GLU A 110 24.60 2.66 -28.17
C GLU A 110 24.50 2.78 -29.70
N ASP A 111 23.73 1.89 -30.32
CA ASP A 111 23.38 1.86 -31.74
C ASP A 111 22.21 2.80 -32.10
N GLY A 112 21.59 3.44 -31.11
CA GLY A 112 20.40 4.27 -31.28
C GLY A 112 19.09 3.47 -31.38
N GLU A 113 19.12 2.14 -31.28
CA GLU A 113 17.90 1.33 -31.20
C GLU A 113 17.25 1.45 -29.81
N VAL A 114 15.93 1.30 -29.77
CA VAL A 114 15.19 1.36 -28.52
C VAL A 114 15.31 0.01 -27.80
N ILE A 115 15.75 0.05 -26.54
CA ILE A 115 15.83 -1.11 -25.67
C ILE A 115 15.06 -0.86 -24.38
N GLU A 116 14.69 -1.95 -23.71
CA GLU A 116 14.17 -1.88 -22.35
C GLU A 116 15.28 -2.15 -21.33
N ARG A 117 15.66 -1.15 -20.54
CA ARG A 117 16.69 -1.25 -19.51
C ARG A 117 16.16 -0.78 -18.17
N PHE A 118 16.66 -1.40 -17.11
CA PHE A 118 16.41 -0.99 -15.74
C PHE A 118 17.76 -1.02 -15.00
N SER A 119 18.28 0.16 -14.67
CA SER A 119 19.61 0.31 -14.06
C SER A 119 19.55 0.21 -12.53
N GLY A 120 20.55 -0.41 -11.92
CA GLY A 120 20.76 -0.44 -10.48
C GLY A 120 20.96 0.93 -9.85
N LYS A 121 21.36 1.95 -10.64
CA LYS A 121 21.38 3.35 -10.18
C LYS A 121 20.03 3.76 -9.61
N LEU A 122 18.93 3.30 -10.22
CA LEU A 122 17.57 3.60 -9.80
C LEU A 122 17.25 2.97 -8.43
N LEU A 123 17.90 1.87 -8.04
CA LEU A 123 17.66 1.25 -6.73
C LEU A 123 18.38 1.99 -5.59
N ILE A 124 19.57 2.52 -5.85
CA ILE A 124 20.41 3.14 -4.81
C ILE A 124 19.98 4.59 -4.55
N GLN A 125 19.90 5.39 -5.61
CA GLN A 125 19.60 6.82 -5.50
C GLN A 125 18.98 7.32 -6.80
N GLN A 126 17.70 7.67 -6.75
CA GLN A 126 17.00 8.37 -7.82
C GLN A 126 16.58 9.76 -7.34
N GLU A 127 16.55 10.73 -8.25
CA GLU A 127 15.94 12.03 -8.01
C GLU A 127 14.49 11.98 -8.53
N PRO A 128 13.47 11.80 -7.67
CA PRO A 128 12.10 12.08 -8.08
C PRO A 128 11.95 13.57 -8.40
N ASP A 129 11.08 13.92 -9.35
CA ASP A 129 10.66 15.31 -9.53
C ASP A 129 9.85 15.74 -8.30
N ALA A 130 10.59 16.22 -7.29
CA ALA A 130 10.16 16.37 -5.92
C ALA A 130 9.68 17.79 -5.57
N SER A 131 9.70 18.70 -6.55
CA SER A 131 9.55 20.13 -6.34
C SER A 131 8.22 20.54 -5.67
N SER A 132 7.20 19.69 -5.79
CA SER A 132 5.83 19.96 -5.33
C SER A 132 5.43 19.25 -4.03
N PHE A 133 6.29 18.41 -3.43
CA PHE A 133 5.96 17.73 -2.18
C PHE A 133 6.04 18.68 -0.97
N PRO A 134 5.13 18.56 0.02
CA PRO A 134 5.22 19.34 1.24
C PRO A 134 6.55 19.08 1.94
N ASN A 135 7.20 20.16 2.37
CA ASN A 135 8.48 20.11 3.05
C ASN A 135 8.41 20.75 4.45
N GLY A 136 7.22 21.04 4.97
CA GLY A 136 7.03 21.67 6.28
C GLY A 136 7.61 23.09 6.40
N GLY A 137 7.89 23.78 5.28
CA GLY A 137 8.56 25.09 5.28
C GLY A 137 10.08 25.01 5.47
N ILE A 138 10.66 23.82 5.42
CA ILE A 138 12.07 23.58 5.73
C ILE A 138 12.98 24.00 4.57
N ARG A 139 12.46 24.23 3.34
CA ARG A 139 13.26 24.61 2.15
C ARG A 139 12.56 25.58 1.21
N ASN A 140 13.38 26.35 0.49
CA ASN A 140 12.95 27.16 -0.66
C ASN A 140 12.69 26.29 -1.90
N THR A 141 11.76 26.72 -2.76
CA THR A 141 11.30 25.96 -3.94
C THR A 141 12.42 25.62 -4.94
N PHE A 142 13.47 26.43 -5.02
CA PHE A 142 14.63 26.17 -5.89
C PHE A 142 15.60 25.10 -5.34
N GLU A 143 15.48 24.77 -4.04
CA GLU A 143 16.26 23.73 -3.36
C GLU A 143 15.44 22.45 -3.12
N ALA A 144 14.27 22.32 -3.76
CA ALA A 144 13.32 21.23 -3.56
C ALA A 144 13.75 19.90 -4.22
N ARG A 145 15.07 19.65 -4.32
CA ARG A 145 15.60 18.34 -4.71
C ARG A 145 15.35 17.34 -3.60
N GLY A 146 14.84 16.18 -3.96
CA GLY A 146 14.71 15.03 -3.09
C GLY A 146 15.34 13.81 -3.74
N TYR A 147 15.67 12.82 -2.91
CA TYR A 147 16.25 11.56 -3.35
C TYR A 147 15.44 10.41 -2.78
N THR A 148 15.24 9.40 -3.61
CA THR A 148 14.65 8.11 -3.20
C THR A 148 15.71 7.04 -3.17
N ALA A 149 15.61 6.15 -2.18
CA ALA A 149 16.45 4.96 -2.05
C ALA A 149 15.58 3.76 -1.71
N TRP A 150 15.83 2.62 -2.37
CA TRP A 150 15.06 1.39 -2.14
C TRP A 150 15.25 0.87 -0.71
N ASP A 151 14.14 0.62 -0.02
CA ASP A 151 14.13 -0.14 1.23
C ASP A 151 14.08 -1.65 0.94
N VAL A 152 15.24 -2.29 1.06
CA VAL A 152 15.41 -3.74 0.83
C VAL A 152 14.63 -4.62 1.80
N SER A 153 14.18 -4.07 2.94
CA SER A 153 13.38 -4.81 3.92
C SER A 153 11.90 -4.97 3.50
N SER A 154 11.47 -4.20 2.48
CA SER A 154 10.16 -4.29 1.86
C SER A 154 10.30 -4.76 0.40
N PRO A 155 9.70 -5.89 0.01
CA PRO A 155 9.91 -6.45 -1.31
C PRO A 155 9.27 -5.59 -2.39
N ALA A 156 9.91 -5.51 -3.56
CA ALA A 156 9.28 -4.89 -4.73
C ALA A 156 8.05 -5.68 -5.16
N PHE A 157 7.03 -5.00 -5.67
CA PHE A 157 5.76 -5.61 -6.04
C PHE A 157 5.26 -5.04 -7.36
N VAL A 158 4.28 -5.71 -7.98
CA VAL A 158 3.68 -5.28 -9.24
C VAL A 158 2.22 -4.98 -9.03
N VAL A 159 1.79 -3.78 -9.42
CA VAL A 159 0.38 -3.40 -9.48
C VAL A 159 0.05 -3.08 -10.93
N ASP A 160 -1.00 -3.71 -11.45
CA ASP A 160 -1.38 -3.62 -12.87
C ASP A 160 -0.18 -3.94 -13.79
N THR A 161 0.37 -2.93 -14.46
CA THR A 161 1.52 -3.07 -15.38
C THR A 161 2.75 -2.30 -14.91
N THR A 162 2.85 -2.01 -13.60
CA THR A 162 3.90 -1.17 -13.02
C THR A 162 4.63 -1.90 -11.90
N LEU A 163 5.97 -1.93 -11.97
CA LEU A 163 6.87 -2.40 -10.92
C LEU A 163 7.05 -1.31 -9.87
N CYS A 164 6.55 -1.54 -8.66
CA CYS A 164 6.64 -0.63 -7.53
C CYS A 164 7.81 -1.03 -6.62
N ILE A 165 8.69 -0.07 -6.35
CA ILE A 165 9.89 -0.24 -5.54
C ILE A 165 9.70 0.56 -4.25
N PRO A 166 9.50 -0.10 -3.08
CA PRO A 166 9.31 0.60 -1.81
C PRO A 166 10.53 1.43 -1.46
N THR A 167 10.38 2.75 -1.32
CA THR A 167 11.52 3.65 -1.15
C THR A 167 11.34 4.58 0.02
N ILE A 168 12.46 4.98 0.61
CA ILE A 168 12.50 6.14 1.48
C ILE A 168 12.65 7.41 0.64
N PHE A 169 12.16 8.53 1.15
CA PHE A 169 12.27 9.83 0.49
C PHE A 169 12.92 10.86 1.42
N ILE A 170 14.10 11.31 1.00
CA ILE A 170 14.96 12.23 1.74
C ILE A 170 15.25 13.48 0.92
N SER A 171 15.72 14.50 1.59
CA SER A 171 16.17 15.72 0.95
C SER A 171 17.61 15.69 0.47
N TYR A 172 17.98 16.73 -0.29
CA TYR A 172 19.39 17.01 -0.55
C TYR A 172 20.21 17.29 0.72
N THR A 173 19.57 17.81 1.79
CA THR A 173 20.20 18.05 3.10
C THR A 173 20.22 16.81 4.01
N GLY A 174 19.63 15.69 3.61
CA GLY A 174 19.53 14.45 4.39
C GLY A 174 18.38 14.39 5.41
N GLU A 175 17.46 15.35 5.38
CA GLU A 175 16.23 15.36 6.18
C GLU A 175 15.19 14.40 5.59
N ALA A 176 14.43 13.74 6.46
CA ALA A 176 13.33 12.87 6.04
C ALA A 176 12.15 13.71 5.52
N LEU A 177 11.67 13.38 4.32
CA LEU A 177 10.47 13.93 3.71
C LEU A 177 9.35 12.88 3.60
N ASP A 178 9.49 11.78 4.34
CA ASP A 178 8.58 10.65 4.37
C ASP A 178 8.27 10.19 5.80
N TYR A 179 7.31 9.27 5.90
CA TYR A 179 7.02 8.55 7.14
C TYR A 179 7.90 7.32 7.35
N LYS A 180 8.46 6.77 6.27
CA LYS A 180 9.22 5.53 6.31
C LYS A 180 10.59 5.69 6.95
N THR A 181 11.34 6.75 6.65
CA THR A 181 12.64 7.00 7.29
C THR A 181 12.54 7.17 8.81
N PRO A 182 11.60 7.98 9.35
CA PRO A 182 11.40 8.08 10.80
C PRO A 182 11.00 6.73 11.44
N LEU A 183 10.12 5.95 10.80
CA LEU A 183 9.69 4.64 11.29
C LEU A 183 10.87 3.66 11.38
N LEU A 184 11.68 3.55 10.32
CA LEU A 184 12.87 2.68 10.32
C LEU A 184 13.85 3.05 11.42
N LYS A 185 14.10 4.35 11.65
CA LYS A 185 14.95 4.84 12.75
C LYS A 185 14.36 4.51 14.12
N ALA A 186 13.06 4.66 14.30
CA ALA A 186 12.37 4.32 15.54
C ALA A 186 12.46 2.81 15.84
N LEU A 187 12.20 1.97 14.85
CA LEU A 187 12.31 0.51 14.98
C LEU A 187 13.74 0.08 15.31
N ALA A 188 14.75 0.69 14.69
CA ALA A 188 16.15 0.41 15.02
C ALA A 188 16.51 0.82 16.46
N ALA A 189 15.95 1.93 16.96
CA ALA A 189 16.15 2.35 18.35
C ALA A 189 15.48 1.37 19.33
N VAL A 190 14.28 0.88 19.01
CA VAL A 190 13.57 -0.14 19.81
C VAL A 190 14.33 -1.47 19.81
N ASP A 191 14.80 -1.94 18.66
CA ASP A 191 15.62 -3.17 18.54
C ASP A 191 16.86 -3.09 19.45
N LYS A 192 17.62 -2.00 19.36
CA LYS A 192 18.83 -1.80 20.16
C LYS A 192 18.53 -1.79 21.67
N ALA A 193 17.55 -1.00 22.10
CA ALA A 193 17.21 -0.86 23.52
C ALA A 193 16.64 -2.16 24.10
N ALA A 194 15.72 -2.83 23.39
CA ALA A 194 15.14 -4.08 23.83
C ALA A 194 16.17 -5.21 23.87
N THR A 195 17.05 -5.29 22.87
CA THR A 195 18.14 -6.29 22.84
C THR A 195 19.10 -6.13 24.02
N GLU A 196 19.45 -4.89 24.40
CA GLU A 196 20.30 -4.61 25.56
C GLU A 196 19.66 -5.09 26.88
N VAL A 197 18.36 -4.87 27.06
CA VAL A 197 17.62 -5.39 28.21
C VAL A 197 17.53 -6.92 28.19
N CYS A 198 17.31 -7.53 27.02
CA CYS A 198 17.28 -8.98 26.85
C CYS A 198 18.60 -9.67 27.25
N GLN A 199 19.76 -9.01 27.05
CA GLN A 199 21.06 -9.55 27.48
C GLN A 199 21.15 -9.83 28.99
N LEU A 200 20.31 -9.18 29.81
CA LEU A 200 20.24 -9.42 31.24
C LEU A 200 19.67 -10.81 31.58
N PHE A 201 18.92 -11.41 30.65
CA PHE A 201 18.22 -12.69 30.84
C PHE A 201 18.80 -13.81 29.99
N ASP A 202 19.02 -13.57 28.70
CA ASP A 202 19.59 -14.55 27.76
C ASP A 202 20.60 -13.88 26.82
N LYS A 203 21.86 -14.31 26.91
CA LYS A 203 22.98 -13.78 26.11
C LYS A 203 22.96 -14.22 24.64
N ASN A 204 22.10 -15.17 24.28
CA ASN A 204 21.98 -15.64 22.89
C ASN A 204 21.08 -14.74 22.04
N ILE A 205 20.28 -13.86 22.66
CA ILE A 205 19.40 -12.95 21.94
C ILE A 205 20.28 -11.94 21.20
N THR A 206 20.18 -11.87 19.88
CA THR A 206 21.02 -10.96 19.08
C THR A 206 20.26 -9.72 18.62
N ARG A 207 18.94 -9.83 18.45
CA ARG A 207 18.04 -8.77 17.96
C ARG A 207 16.62 -9.00 18.45
N VAL A 208 15.82 -7.93 18.52
CA VAL A 208 14.40 -7.94 18.85
C VAL A 208 13.60 -7.32 17.71
N PHE A 209 12.63 -8.07 17.19
CA PHE A 209 11.74 -7.60 16.12
C PHE A 209 10.42 -7.09 16.67
N THR A 210 9.93 -5.99 16.12
CA THR A 210 8.58 -5.47 16.38
C THR A 210 7.62 -6.01 15.34
N ASN A 211 6.53 -6.63 15.79
CA ASN A 211 5.43 -7.04 14.93
C ASN A 211 4.24 -6.10 15.10
N LEU A 212 3.54 -5.82 14.00
CA LEU A 212 2.34 -4.98 13.95
C LEU A 212 1.21 -5.76 13.28
N GLY A 213 0.07 -5.87 13.98
CA GLY A 213 -1.21 -6.26 13.40
C GLY A 213 -2.13 -5.06 13.46
N TRP A 214 -2.61 -4.60 12.31
CA TRP A 214 -3.52 -3.47 12.18
C TRP A 214 -4.93 -3.97 11.86
N GLU A 215 -5.94 -3.24 12.30
CA GLU A 215 -7.35 -3.52 12.01
C GLU A 215 -7.90 -2.30 11.26
N GLN A 216 -8.26 -2.47 9.99
CA GLN A 216 -8.63 -1.34 9.14
C GLN A 216 -10.14 -1.24 9.02
N GLU A 217 -10.72 -0.27 9.71
CA GLU A 217 -12.13 0.09 9.54
C GLU A 217 -12.33 1.08 8.40
N TYR A 218 -13.51 1.04 7.79
CA TYR A 218 -13.91 1.92 6.69
C TYR A 218 -15.42 1.90 6.47
N PHE A 219 -15.94 2.91 5.76
CA PHE A 219 -17.30 2.89 5.23
C PHE A 219 -17.30 2.70 3.71
N LEU A 220 -18.37 2.08 3.19
CA LEU A 220 -18.68 2.08 1.77
C LEU A 220 -19.96 2.86 1.49
N VAL A 221 -19.92 3.67 0.44
CA VAL A 221 -21.10 4.36 -0.09
C VAL A 221 -21.18 4.15 -1.58
N ASP A 222 -22.39 3.98 -2.11
CA ASP A 222 -22.60 3.89 -3.55
C ASP A 222 -22.06 5.14 -4.26
N THR A 223 -21.27 4.96 -5.33
CA THR A 223 -20.64 6.08 -6.04
C THR A 223 -21.65 7.15 -6.49
N SER A 224 -22.86 6.76 -6.88
CA SER A 224 -23.88 7.72 -7.33
C SER A 224 -24.40 8.57 -6.15
N LEU A 225 -24.56 7.97 -4.97
CA LEU A 225 -24.93 8.69 -3.75
C LEU A 225 -23.79 9.59 -3.25
N TYR A 226 -22.56 9.08 -3.31
CA TYR A 226 -21.35 9.84 -2.98
C TYR A 226 -21.22 11.09 -3.86
N ASN A 227 -21.37 10.95 -5.18
CA ASN A 227 -21.28 12.08 -6.11
C ASN A 227 -22.44 13.07 -5.96
N ALA A 228 -23.60 12.63 -5.49
CA ALA A 228 -24.72 13.50 -5.14
C ALA A 228 -24.49 14.31 -3.83
N ARG A 229 -23.39 14.04 -3.11
CA ARG A 229 -22.98 14.69 -1.86
C ARG A 229 -21.63 15.40 -2.00
N PRO A 230 -21.61 16.67 -2.46
CA PRO A 230 -20.36 17.42 -2.65
C PRO A 230 -19.52 17.54 -1.37
N ASP A 231 -20.16 17.66 -0.21
CA ASP A 231 -19.49 17.72 1.08
C ASP A 231 -18.73 16.42 1.39
N LEU A 232 -19.39 15.27 1.21
CA LEU A 232 -18.76 13.97 1.38
C LEU A 232 -17.61 13.74 0.39
N ARG A 233 -17.77 14.22 -0.85
CA ARG A 233 -16.74 14.09 -1.90
C ARG A 233 -15.49 14.92 -1.63
N LEU A 234 -15.66 16.16 -1.19
CA LEU A 234 -14.56 17.10 -1.02
C LEU A 234 -13.90 16.98 0.35
N THR A 235 -14.66 16.62 1.39
CA THR A 235 -14.16 16.62 2.77
C THR A 235 -14.02 15.23 3.37
N GLY A 236 -14.46 14.17 2.69
CA GLY A 236 -14.44 12.80 3.22
C GLY A 236 -15.47 12.52 4.32
N ARG A 237 -16.22 13.56 4.76
CA ARG A 237 -17.30 13.47 5.75
C ARG A 237 -18.51 14.30 5.34
N THR A 238 -19.66 14.01 5.94
CA THR A 238 -20.82 14.86 5.80
C THR A 238 -20.67 16.12 6.66
N LEU A 239 -20.88 17.30 6.07
CA LEU A 239 -20.90 18.58 6.80
C LEU A 239 -22.29 18.94 7.31
N MET A 240 -23.32 18.33 6.72
CA MET A 240 -24.72 18.51 7.07
C MET A 240 -25.49 17.20 6.90
N GLY A 241 -26.60 17.09 7.60
CA GLY A 241 -27.49 15.94 7.53
C GLY A 241 -28.27 15.79 8.82
N HIS A 242 -29.55 15.44 8.71
CA HIS A 242 -30.33 15.00 9.85
C HIS A 242 -30.16 13.48 10.00
N SER A 243 -30.12 12.98 11.24
CA SER A 243 -29.98 11.56 11.52
C SER A 243 -31.13 10.75 10.92
N SER A 244 -30.85 9.48 10.59
CA SER A 244 -31.89 8.55 10.13
C SER A 244 -32.86 8.25 11.26
N ALA A 245 -34.15 8.07 10.94
CA ALA A 245 -35.16 7.72 11.94
C ALA A 245 -34.91 6.39 12.65
N LYS A 246 -34.21 5.44 11.99
CA LYS A 246 -33.80 4.15 12.59
C LYS A 246 -32.52 4.29 13.43
N ASP A 247 -31.64 5.22 13.04
CA ASP A 247 -30.26 5.40 13.53
C ASP A 247 -29.46 4.09 13.67
N GLN A 248 -28.27 4.14 14.26
CA GLN A 248 -27.49 2.94 14.58
C GLN A 248 -28.15 2.16 15.73
N GLN A 249 -28.39 0.86 15.50
CA GLN A 249 -28.85 -0.09 16.51
C GLN A 249 -27.79 -1.18 16.69
N LEU A 250 -27.33 -1.39 17.93
CA LEU A 250 -26.20 -2.29 18.27
C LEU A 250 -26.39 -3.74 17.78
N GLU A 251 -27.64 -4.22 17.73
CA GLU A 251 -27.96 -5.63 17.49
C GLU A 251 -28.10 -6.00 15.99
N ASP A 252 -28.24 -5.01 15.09
CA ASP A 252 -28.62 -5.25 13.70
C ASP A 252 -27.45 -5.44 12.73
N HIS A 253 -26.25 -4.96 13.08
CA HIS A 253 -25.18 -4.74 12.10
C HIS A 253 -23.86 -5.43 12.43
N TYR A 254 -23.46 -5.50 13.71
CA TYR A 254 -22.21 -6.13 14.10
C TYR A 254 -22.26 -7.64 13.84
N PHE A 255 -21.37 -8.14 12.99
CA PHE A 255 -21.41 -9.51 12.44
C PHE A 255 -22.71 -9.92 11.74
N GLY A 256 -23.53 -8.95 11.29
CA GLY A 256 -24.73 -9.20 10.50
C GLY A 256 -24.45 -9.70 9.07
N SER A 257 -25.50 -9.97 8.30
CA SER A 257 -25.35 -10.39 6.89
C SER A 257 -24.74 -9.28 6.03
N ILE A 258 -23.70 -9.59 5.25
CA ILE A 258 -23.05 -8.64 4.33
C ILE A 258 -23.85 -8.55 3.02
N PRO A 259 -24.21 -7.35 2.51
CA PRO A 259 -24.90 -7.21 1.23
C PRO A 259 -24.10 -7.82 0.07
N PRO A 260 -24.74 -8.52 -0.90
CA PRO A 260 -24.02 -9.23 -1.97
C PRO A 260 -23.04 -8.37 -2.78
N ARG A 261 -23.35 -7.09 -3.01
CA ARG A 261 -22.43 -6.15 -3.69
C ARG A 261 -21.16 -5.91 -2.88
N VAL A 262 -21.28 -5.78 -1.56
CA VAL A 262 -20.14 -5.59 -0.67
C VAL A 262 -19.33 -6.87 -0.57
N THR A 263 -19.98 -8.03 -0.51
CA THR A 263 -19.29 -9.33 -0.55
C THR A 263 -18.45 -9.49 -1.82
N ALA A 264 -18.98 -9.10 -2.99
CA ALA A 264 -18.22 -9.11 -4.24
C ALA A 264 -16.99 -8.19 -4.19
N PHE A 265 -17.15 -6.96 -3.69
CA PHE A 265 -16.04 -6.04 -3.45
C PHE A 265 -14.97 -6.63 -2.54
N MET A 266 -15.38 -7.15 -1.37
CA MET A 266 -14.47 -7.74 -0.40
C MET A 266 -13.75 -8.98 -0.96
N LYS A 267 -14.43 -9.79 -1.78
CA LYS A 267 -13.87 -10.97 -2.42
C LYS A 267 -12.75 -10.59 -3.39
N GLU A 268 -12.95 -9.57 -4.20
CA GLU A 268 -11.91 -9.08 -5.10
C GLU A 268 -10.74 -8.44 -4.33
N LEU A 269 -11.05 -7.63 -3.31
CA LEU A 269 -10.03 -7.02 -2.45
C LEU A 269 -9.11 -8.07 -1.82
N GLU A 270 -9.68 -9.12 -1.24
CA GLU A 270 -8.93 -10.22 -0.62
C GLU A 270 -8.01 -10.93 -1.64
N ILE A 271 -8.50 -11.21 -2.85
CA ILE A 271 -7.71 -11.84 -3.91
C ILE A 271 -6.52 -10.94 -4.31
N GLU A 272 -6.75 -9.65 -4.53
CA GLU A 272 -5.68 -8.72 -4.92
C GLU A 272 -4.67 -8.50 -3.79
N CYS A 273 -5.12 -8.40 -2.53
CA CYS A 273 -4.25 -8.37 -1.36
C CYS A 273 -3.34 -9.61 -1.31
N HIS A 274 -3.90 -10.81 -1.49
CA HIS A 274 -3.13 -12.04 -1.48
C HIS A 274 -2.10 -12.13 -2.61
N LYS A 275 -2.46 -11.68 -3.83
CA LYS A 275 -1.49 -11.59 -4.94
C LYS A 275 -0.31 -10.70 -4.59
N LEU A 276 -0.56 -9.61 -3.87
CA LEU A 276 0.41 -8.65 -3.36
C LEU A 276 1.09 -9.08 -2.04
N GLY A 277 0.87 -10.32 -1.60
CA GLY A 277 1.54 -10.87 -0.42
C GLY A 277 1.00 -10.35 0.92
N ILE A 278 -0.12 -9.63 0.91
CA ILE A 278 -0.77 -9.10 2.11
C ILE A 278 -1.65 -10.21 2.72
N PRO A 279 -1.38 -10.64 3.97
CA PRO A 279 -2.02 -11.81 4.57
C PRO A 279 -3.36 -11.46 5.23
N VAL A 280 -4.28 -10.84 4.48
CA VAL A 280 -5.65 -10.53 4.96
C VAL A 280 -6.30 -11.80 5.53
N LYS A 281 -6.85 -11.71 6.73
CA LYS A 281 -7.33 -12.88 7.48
C LYS A 281 -8.80 -12.78 7.84
N THR A 282 -9.24 -11.62 8.28
CA THR A 282 -10.60 -11.38 8.75
C THR A 282 -11.23 -10.23 7.97
N ARG A 283 -12.56 -10.33 7.80
CA ARG A 283 -13.41 -9.26 7.30
C ARG A 283 -14.81 -9.41 7.88
N HIS A 284 -15.44 -8.32 8.28
CA HIS A 284 -16.82 -8.32 8.78
C HIS A 284 -17.47 -6.95 8.67
N ASN A 285 -18.77 -6.91 8.98
CA ASN A 285 -19.48 -5.67 9.25
C ASN A 285 -19.10 -5.15 10.63
N GLU A 286 -19.03 -3.84 10.75
CA GLU A 286 -18.87 -3.12 12.01
C GLU A 286 -20.23 -2.67 12.57
N VAL A 287 -20.23 -1.95 13.70
CA VAL A 287 -21.46 -1.55 14.39
C VAL A 287 -22.30 -0.54 13.58
N ALA A 288 -21.68 0.40 12.85
CA ALA A 288 -22.45 1.37 12.07
C ALA A 288 -22.91 0.83 10.70
N PRO A 289 -24.03 1.35 10.16
CA PRO A 289 -24.50 0.96 8.83
C PRO A 289 -23.47 1.26 7.73
N ASN A 290 -23.18 0.25 6.91
CA ASN A 290 -22.16 0.30 5.85
C ASN A 290 -20.73 0.55 6.37
N GLN A 291 -20.46 0.28 7.65
CA GLN A 291 -19.11 0.20 8.21
C GLN A 291 -18.63 -1.25 8.15
N PHE A 292 -17.36 -1.43 7.85
CA PHE A 292 -16.72 -2.73 7.72
C PHE A 292 -15.30 -2.67 8.27
N GLU A 293 -14.75 -3.83 8.57
CA GLU A 293 -13.36 -4.01 8.99
C GLU A 293 -12.68 -5.06 8.11
N LEU A 294 -11.37 -4.89 7.88
CA LEU A 294 -10.47 -5.98 7.49
C LEU A 294 -9.19 -5.96 8.34
N ALA A 295 -8.69 -7.15 8.69
CA ALA A 295 -7.40 -7.28 9.38
C ALA A 295 -6.57 -8.44 8.80
N PRO A 296 -5.24 -8.29 8.68
CA PRO A 296 -4.34 -9.35 8.28
C PRO A 296 -3.76 -10.09 9.48
N ILE A 297 -2.98 -11.13 9.20
CA ILE A 297 -2.02 -11.65 10.18
C ILE A 297 -0.96 -10.58 10.44
N PHE A 298 -0.50 -10.45 11.69
CA PHE A 298 0.58 -9.52 12.03
C PHE A 298 1.86 -9.83 11.24
N GLU A 299 2.63 -8.78 10.93
CA GLU A 299 3.91 -8.89 10.22
C GLU A 299 4.97 -8.02 10.90
N ASN A 300 6.22 -8.07 10.43
CA ASN A 300 7.23 -7.11 10.86
C ASN A 300 6.72 -5.69 10.63
N CYS A 301 6.87 -4.81 11.63
CA CYS A 301 6.20 -3.51 11.68
C CYS A 301 6.35 -2.65 10.41
N ASN A 302 7.54 -2.62 9.81
CA ASN A 302 7.76 -1.85 8.58
C ASN A 302 6.97 -2.41 7.39
N LEU A 303 6.99 -3.74 7.21
CA LEU A 303 6.23 -4.42 6.16
C LEU A 303 4.72 -4.31 6.39
N ALA A 304 4.27 -4.49 7.64
CA ALA A 304 2.88 -4.36 8.02
C ALA A 304 2.33 -2.95 7.69
N ASN A 305 3.12 -1.90 7.95
CA ASN A 305 2.75 -0.54 7.58
C ASN A 305 2.67 -0.35 6.05
N ASP A 306 3.67 -0.82 5.31
CA ASP A 306 3.66 -0.76 3.84
C ASP A 306 2.45 -1.50 3.25
N HIS A 307 2.14 -2.68 3.78
CA HIS A 307 0.96 -3.44 3.41
C HIS A 307 -0.35 -2.71 3.73
N ASN A 308 -0.49 -2.06 4.89
CA ASN A 308 -1.69 -1.25 5.19
C ASN A 308 -1.88 -0.12 4.18
N GLN A 309 -0.80 0.59 3.85
CA GLN A 309 -0.83 1.70 2.89
C GLN A 309 -1.22 1.21 1.49
N LEU A 310 -0.64 0.09 1.06
CA LEU A 310 -1.00 -0.55 -0.21
C LEU A 310 -2.46 -1.03 -0.22
N VAL A 311 -2.96 -1.59 0.89
CA VAL A 311 -4.36 -1.99 1.04
C VAL A 311 -5.29 -0.80 0.86
N MET A 312 -5.02 0.34 1.49
CA MET A 312 -5.86 1.53 1.32
C MET A 312 -5.94 1.99 -0.14
N ASP A 313 -4.87 1.85 -0.91
CA ASP A 313 -4.86 2.17 -2.33
C ASP A 313 -5.63 1.14 -3.17
N LEU A 314 -5.46 -0.16 -2.90
CA LEU A 314 -6.25 -1.23 -3.51
C LEU A 314 -7.74 -1.01 -3.26
N MET A 315 -8.12 -0.71 -2.02
CA MET A 315 -9.50 -0.45 -1.63
C MET A 315 -10.11 0.68 -2.44
N LYS A 316 -9.40 1.80 -2.64
CA LYS A 316 -9.89 2.91 -3.48
C LYS A 316 -10.12 2.49 -4.93
N ARG A 317 -9.18 1.75 -5.53
CA ARG A 317 -9.25 1.27 -6.94
C ARG A 317 -10.38 0.26 -7.13
N ILE A 318 -10.43 -0.75 -6.26
CA ILE A 318 -11.41 -1.85 -6.33
C ILE A 318 -12.81 -1.35 -5.95
N ALA A 319 -12.94 -0.47 -4.94
CA ALA A 319 -14.23 0.14 -4.61
C ALA A 319 -14.82 0.85 -5.83
N ARG A 320 -14.01 1.66 -6.55
CA ARG A 320 -14.46 2.35 -7.76
C ARG A 320 -14.93 1.38 -8.84
N LYS A 321 -14.20 0.27 -9.05
CA LYS A 321 -14.59 -0.80 -9.98
C LYS A 321 -15.96 -1.42 -9.60
N HIS A 322 -16.20 -1.65 -8.32
CA HIS A 322 -17.47 -2.16 -7.77
C HIS A 322 -18.55 -1.08 -7.60
N HIS A 323 -18.30 0.12 -8.13
CA HIS A 323 -19.13 1.31 -8.00
C HIS A 323 -19.48 1.69 -6.55
N PHE A 324 -18.49 1.59 -5.68
CA PHE A 324 -18.45 2.17 -4.35
C PHE A 324 -17.42 3.32 -4.29
N ALA A 325 -17.61 4.20 -3.33
CA ALA A 325 -16.54 5.02 -2.78
C ALA A 325 -16.25 4.50 -1.36
N VAL A 326 -14.98 4.24 -1.08
CA VAL A 326 -14.49 3.93 0.26
C VAL A 326 -14.22 5.23 1.01
N LEU A 327 -14.63 5.29 2.27
CA LEU A 327 -14.43 6.44 3.15
C LEU A 327 -13.54 6.01 4.31
N PHE A 328 -12.38 6.66 4.42
CA PHE A 328 -11.39 6.42 5.48
C PHE A 328 -11.35 7.52 6.55
N HIS A 329 -12.18 8.56 6.42
CA HIS A 329 -12.28 9.58 7.46
C HIS A 329 -12.72 8.92 8.76
N GLU A 330 -12.12 9.28 9.89
CA GLU A 330 -12.42 8.74 11.22
C GLU A 330 -13.87 9.00 11.66
N LYS A 331 -14.54 9.99 11.06
CA LYS A 331 -15.94 10.31 11.33
C LYS A 331 -16.70 10.75 10.06
N PRO A 332 -17.01 9.83 9.13
CA PRO A 332 -17.65 10.19 7.87
C PRO A 332 -19.09 10.69 8.06
N TYR A 333 -19.81 10.13 9.03
CA TYR A 333 -21.19 10.48 9.35
C TYR A 333 -21.31 10.88 10.82
N ASN A 334 -22.03 11.97 11.10
CA ASN A 334 -22.28 12.43 12.46
C ASN A 334 -23.34 11.55 13.15
N GLY A 335 -23.20 11.29 14.45
CA GLY A 335 -24.18 10.55 15.25
C GLY A 335 -24.09 9.01 15.20
N VAL A 336 -23.19 8.44 14.40
CA VAL A 336 -22.91 6.98 14.34
C VAL A 336 -21.45 6.68 14.71
N ASN A 337 -21.06 5.41 14.87
CA ASN A 337 -19.68 5.02 15.17
C ASN A 337 -18.66 5.64 14.18
N GLY A 338 -17.48 5.98 14.70
CA GLY A 338 -16.36 6.40 13.86
C GLY A 338 -15.59 5.19 13.32
N SER A 339 -14.63 5.44 12.43
CA SER A 339 -13.72 4.43 11.90
C SER A 339 -12.35 4.50 12.58
N GLY A 340 -11.93 3.40 13.17
CA GLY A 340 -10.62 3.22 13.81
C GLY A 340 -9.55 2.61 12.89
N LYS A 341 -8.31 2.66 13.39
CA LYS A 341 -7.16 1.89 12.88
C LYS A 341 -6.17 1.63 14.01
#